data_AF-A0A9E3FHD4-F1
#
_entry.id   AF-A0A9E3FHD4-F1
#
_cell.length_a   1.000
_cell.length_b   1.000
_cell.length_c   1.000
_cell.angle_alpha   90.00
_cell.angle_beta   90.00
_cell.angle_gamma   90.00
#
_symmetry.space_group_name_H-M   'P 1'
#
loop_
_entity.id
_entity.type
_entity.pdbx_description
1 polymer ?
#
loop_
_entity_poly.entity_id
_entity_poly.type
_entity_poly.pdbx_seq_one_letter_code
_entity_poly.pdbx_strand_id
1 'polypeptide(L)'
;MSKIRFLTPLAVLMLVAAGTLNGLHTDAKTNPRGPAVHALNPTPAAPAAPDNWGFAQNHGRITRLYPSPDGVYFTFGGKPGQYQTAMNPTNGYYFIPNTHTNYQALVNLLYLAAENDWNLQARTQPTLGTAGRAEVIYLVQDFNRP
;
A
#
# COMPACT_ATOMS: atom_id res chain seq x y z
N MET A 1 43.09 -6.38 -28.17
CA MET A 1 42.54 -5.07 -28.60
C MET A 1 41.22 -5.32 -29.32
N SER A 2 40.07 -5.00 -28.72
CA SER A 2 38.84 -4.75 -29.48
C SER A 2 37.78 -4.00 -28.64
N LYS A 3 37.67 -2.70 -28.96
CA LYS A 3 36.47 -1.83 -29.03
C LYS A 3 35.44 -1.87 -27.89
N ILE A 4 35.59 -0.87 -27.02
CA ILE A 4 34.55 -0.17 -26.26
C ILE A 4 33.43 0.30 -27.22
N ARG A 5 32.16 0.15 -26.81
CA ARG A 5 31.02 0.86 -27.41
C ARG A 5 30.16 1.49 -26.32
N PHE A 6 29.63 2.65 -26.70
CA PHE A 6 29.11 3.73 -25.88
C PHE A 6 27.76 3.45 -25.21
N LEU A 7 27.58 4.18 -24.11
CA LEU A 7 26.34 4.56 -23.43
C LEU A 7 25.19 4.93 -24.37
N THR A 8 23.97 4.56 -23.97
CA THR A 8 22.76 5.35 -24.24
C THR A 8 21.86 5.33 -23.01
N PRO A 9 21.47 6.49 -22.44
CA PRO A 9 20.44 6.57 -21.42
C PRO A 9 19.07 6.64 -22.11
N LEU A 10 18.13 5.75 -21.76
CA LEU A 10 16.75 5.86 -22.24
C LEU A 10 15.83 6.36 -21.11
N ALA A 11 15.06 7.36 -21.48
CA ALA A 11 14.36 8.30 -20.62
C ALA A 11 13.20 7.70 -19.83
N VAL A 12 12.99 8.29 -18.66
CA VAL A 12 11.80 8.16 -17.81
C VAL A 12 10.60 8.80 -18.51
N LEU A 13 9.49 8.08 -18.59
CA LEU A 13 8.18 8.64 -18.94
C LEU A 13 7.23 8.42 -17.75
N MET A 14 6.97 9.47 -16.98
CA MET A 14 5.85 9.56 -16.05
C MET A 14 4.59 9.93 -16.82
N LEU A 15 3.51 9.18 -16.62
CA LEU A 15 2.18 9.54 -17.10
C LEU A 15 1.34 10.04 -15.91
N VAL A 16 1.03 11.33 -15.90
CA VAL A 16 0.05 11.94 -14.99
C VAL A 16 -1.26 12.08 -15.77
N ALA A 17 -2.31 11.38 -15.35
CA ALA A 17 -3.65 11.56 -15.89
C ALA A 17 -4.40 12.59 -15.04
N ALA A 18 -4.47 13.84 -15.53
CA ALA A 18 -5.44 14.83 -15.10
C ALA A 18 -6.60 14.82 -16.10
N GLY A 19 -7.77 14.33 -15.67
CA GLY A 19 -9.01 14.41 -16.45
C GLY A 19 -9.73 15.73 -16.16
N THR A 20 -9.78 16.61 -17.15
CA THR A 20 -10.48 17.90 -17.16
C THR A 20 -11.96 17.77 -17.55
N LEU A 21 -12.77 18.61 -16.90
CA LEU A 21 -13.94 19.36 -17.37
C LEU A 21 -14.67 18.93 -18.65
N ASN A 22 -15.97 18.67 -18.52
CA ASN A 22 -16.96 18.89 -19.58
C ASN A 22 -18.05 19.83 -19.05
N GLY A 23 -18.12 21.03 -19.62
CA GLY A 23 -19.28 21.91 -19.49
C GLY A 23 -20.26 21.67 -20.64
N LEU A 24 -21.53 22.01 -20.44
CA LEU A 24 -22.38 22.53 -21.51
C LEU A 24 -23.50 23.42 -20.92
N HIS A 25 -23.58 24.62 -21.46
CA HIS A 25 -24.58 25.68 -21.24
C HIS A 25 -25.95 25.28 -21.83
N THR A 26 -27.05 25.70 -21.20
CA THR A 26 -28.12 26.48 -21.85
C THR A 26 -29.09 27.07 -20.82
N ASP A 27 -29.31 28.38 -20.93
CA ASP A 27 -30.36 29.18 -20.29
C ASP A 27 -31.77 28.80 -20.76
N ALA A 28 -32.74 28.81 -19.84
CA ALA A 28 -34.13 29.18 -20.13
C ALA A 28 -34.86 29.62 -18.84
N LYS A 29 -35.15 30.92 -18.77
CA LYS A 29 -35.94 31.60 -17.74
C LYS A 29 -37.41 31.60 -18.15
N THR A 30 -38.32 31.01 -17.35
CA THR A 30 -39.70 31.50 -17.06
C THR A 30 -40.40 30.59 -16.03
N ASN A 31 -40.66 31.11 -14.82
CA ASN A 31 -41.68 30.65 -13.84
C ASN A 31 -43.03 31.36 -14.20
N PRO A 32 -44.26 31.10 -13.66
CA PRO A 32 -44.62 30.30 -12.47
C PRO A 32 -45.97 29.52 -12.51
N ARG A 33 -46.01 28.32 -11.92
CA ARG A 33 -47.23 27.68 -11.37
C ARG A 33 -46.81 26.52 -10.45
N GLY A 34 -47.06 26.62 -9.15
CA GLY A 34 -46.99 25.45 -8.24
C GLY A 34 -48.08 24.41 -8.62
N PRO A 35 -48.07 23.17 -8.08
CA PRO A 35 -47.63 22.80 -6.73
C PRO A 35 -46.75 21.52 -6.66
N ALA A 36 -46.42 21.12 -5.42
CA ALA A 36 -45.70 19.92 -4.99
C ALA A 36 -44.18 19.94 -5.21
N VAL A 37 -43.47 20.44 -4.19
CA VAL A 37 -42.12 19.96 -3.87
C VAL A 37 -42.21 18.47 -3.61
N HIS A 38 -42.02 17.65 -4.65
CA HIS A 38 -41.42 16.35 -4.44
C HIS A 38 -40.05 16.63 -3.82
N ALA A 39 -39.93 16.37 -2.53
CA ALA A 39 -38.63 16.28 -1.89
C ALA A 39 -37.79 15.36 -2.77
N LEU A 40 -36.82 15.94 -3.47
CA LEU A 40 -35.81 15.17 -4.17
C LEU A 40 -35.19 14.29 -3.10
N ASN A 41 -35.40 12.99 -3.27
CA ASN A 41 -34.75 11.93 -2.53
C ASN A 41 -33.29 12.36 -2.35
N PRO A 42 -32.75 12.45 -1.12
CA PRO A 42 -31.38 12.89 -0.94
C PRO A 42 -30.52 11.99 -1.81
N THR A 43 -29.77 12.63 -2.71
CA THR A 43 -28.73 11.98 -3.52
C THR A 43 -28.03 10.97 -2.62
N PRO A 44 -27.96 9.68 -2.98
CA PRO A 44 -27.24 8.72 -2.17
C PRO A 44 -25.88 9.33 -1.89
N ALA A 45 -25.55 9.50 -0.61
CA ALA A 45 -24.24 9.98 -0.21
C ALA A 45 -23.22 9.17 -1.02
N ALA A 46 -22.26 9.86 -1.65
CA ALA A 46 -21.15 9.18 -2.30
C ALA A 46 -20.66 8.12 -1.31
N PRO A 47 -20.50 6.85 -1.76
CA PRO A 47 -20.14 5.78 -0.85
C PRO A 47 -18.94 6.25 -0.05
N ALA A 48 -19.06 6.20 1.28
CA ALA A 48 -17.97 6.54 2.17
C ALA A 48 -16.72 5.82 1.66
N ALA A 49 -15.61 6.56 1.50
CA ALA A 49 -14.33 5.94 1.19
C ALA A 49 -14.15 4.78 2.20
N PRO A 50 -13.86 3.55 1.74
CA PRO A 50 -13.81 2.40 2.63
C PRO A 50 -12.88 2.72 3.78
N ASP A 51 -13.44 2.74 4.99
CA ASP A 51 -12.70 3.05 6.19
C ASP A 51 -11.64 1.96 6.37
N ASN A 52 -10.37 2.38 6.30
CA ASN A 52 -9.17 1.57 6.44
C ASN A 52 -9.08 0.34 5.52
N TRP A 53 -8.39 0.53 4.40
CA TRP A 53 -7.51 -0.51 3.88
C TRP A 53 -6.77 -1.19 5.05
N GLY A 54 -6.85 -2.53 5.19
CA GLY A 54 -6.41 -3.30 6.37
C GLY A 54 -4.92 -3.27 6.77
N PHE A 55 -4.19 -2.23 6.41
CA PHE A 55 -2.79 -1.98 6.72
C PHE A 55 -2.51 -1.82 8.21
N ALA A 56 -3.47 -1.27 8.96
CA ALA A 56 -3.32 -1.04 10.39
C ALA A 56 -3.14 -2.35 11.20
N GLN A 57 -3.40 -3.51 10.60
CA GLN A 57 -3.47 -4.78 11.34
C GLN A 57 -2.12 -5.48 11.53
N ASN A 58 -1.14 -5.24 10.67
CA ASN A 58 0.21 -5.83 10.79
C ASN A 58 1.26 -4.75 10.56
N HIS A 59 1.79 -4.19 11.64
CA HIS A 59 2.76 -3.11 11.57
C HIS A 59 3.73 -3.10 12.74
N GLY A 60 4.88 -2.47 12.56
CA GLY A 60 5.88 -2.27 13.58
C GLY A 60 7.24 -1.90 12.99
N ARG A 61 8.24 -1.81 13.89
CA ARG A 61 9.66 -1.74 13.52
C ARG A 61 10.18 -3.15 13.24
N ILE A 62 11.23 -3.24 12.42
CA ILE A 62 11.87 -4.52 12.12
C ILE A 62 12.77 -4.91 13.29
N THR A 63 12.46 -6.04 13.94
CA THR A 63 13.25 -6.53 15.09
C THR A 63 14.24 -7.62 14.70
N ARG A 64 13.94 -8.38 13.65
CA ARG A 64 14.83 -9.41 13.10
C ARG A 64 14.65 -9.48 11.59
N LEU A 65 15.74 -9.76 10.89
CA LEU A 65 15.76 -9.96 9.45
C LEU A 65 16.71 -11.13 9.14
N TYR A 66 16.19 -12.17 8.49
CA TYR A 66 16.94 -13.38 8.12
C TYR A 66 16.81 -13.64 6.62
N PRO A 67 17.85 -13.34 5.84
CA PRO A 67 17.92 -13.77 4.45
C PRO A 67 18.06 -15.29 4.37
N SER A 68 17.39 -15.89 3.40
CA SER A 68 17.48 -17.31 3.09
C SER A 68 17.49 -17.50 1.57
N PRO A 69 17.88 -18.68 1.05
CA PRO A 69 17.81 -18.96 -0.38
C PRO A 69 16.42 -18.74 -0.99
N ASP A 70 15.35 -19.00 -0.22
CA ASP A 70 13.96 -18.94 -0.70
C ASP A 70 13.32 -17.54 -0.56
N GLY A 71 13.96 -16.61 0.13
CA GLY A 71 13.38 -15.31 0.44
C GLY A 71 13.89 -14.70 1.74
N VAL A 72 13.21 -13.69 2.25
CA VAL A 72 13.59 -13.00 3.49
C VAL A 72 12.50 -13.19 4.55
N TYR A 73 12.92 -13.62 5.73
CA TYR A 73 12.08 -13.67 6.92
C TYR A 73 12.32 -12.43 7.77
N PHE A 74 11.27 -11.91 8.38
CA PHE A 74 11.40 -10.81 9.34
C PHE A 74 10.30 -10.83 10.40
N THR A 75 10.52 -10.09 11.48
CA THR A 75 9.56 -9.93 12.57
C THR A 75 9.27 -8.46 12.83
N PHE A 76 8.01 -8.14 13.12
CA PHE A 76 7.64 -6.84 13.68
C PHE A 76 7.86 -6.82 15.19
N GLY A 77 8.15 -5.64 15.71
CA GLY A 77 8.09 -5.34 17.13
C GLY A 77 8.18 -3.84 17.37
N GLY A 78 8.45 -3.47 18.61
CA GLY A 78 8.46 -2.09 19.07
C GLY A 78 7.99 -2.00 20.52
N LYS A 79 7.75 -0.77 20.99
CA LYS A 79 7.17 -0.57 22.34
C LYS A 79 5.70 -1.02 22.34
N PRO A 80 5.14 -1.41 23.50
CA PRO A 80 3.72 -1.70 23.62
C PRO A 80 2.85 -0.57 23.04
N GLY A 81 1.88 -0.91 22.20
CA GLY A 81 1.02 0.04 21.51
C GLY A 81 1.60 0.68 20.24
N GLN A 82 2.85 0.37 19.88
CA GLN A 82 3.50 0.87 18.65
C GLN A 82 3.62 -0.17 17.54
N TYR A 83 3.18 -1.40 17.79
CA TYR A 83 3.17 -2.47 16.80
C TYR A 83 1.91 -3.33 16.97
N GLN A 84 1.50 -3.98 15.88
CA GLN A 84 0.37 -4.90 15.85
C GLN A 84 0.69 -6.06 14.91
N THR A 85 0.32 -7.28 15.28
CA THR A 85 0.52 -8.49 14.46
C THR A 85 -0.75 -9.33 14.44
N ALA A 86 -1.82 -8.80 13.84
CA ALA A 86 -3.12 -9.48 13.79
C ALA A 86 -3.07 -10.85 13.08
N MET A 87 -2.17 -10.99 12.09
CA MET A 87 -1.97 -12.26 11.38
C MET A 87 -1.39 -13.36 12.29
N ASN A 88 -0.69 -12.97 13.36
CA ASN A 88 -0.07 -13.85 14.35
C ASN A 88 0.62 -15.10 13.75
N PRO A 89 1.60 -14.92 12.84
CA PRO A 89 2.32 -16.05 12.26
C PRO A 89 3.06 -16.87 13.31
N THR A 90 3.26 -18.15 13.02
CA THR A 90 4.06 -19.04 13.86
C THR A 90 5.46 -18.46 14.05
N ASN A 91 5.89 -18.36 15.31
CA ASN A 91 7.16 -17.72 15.72
C ASN A 91 7.31 -16.24 15.32
N GLY A 92 6.22 -15.58 14.91
CA GLY A 92 6.19 -14.15 14.57
C GLY A 92 6.70 -13.80 13.17
N TYR A 93 7.05 -14.79 12.33
CA TYR A 93 7.70 -14.53 11.05
C TYR A 93 6.76 -14.17 9.91
N TYR A 94 7.07 -13.03 9.32
CA TYR A 94 6.62 -12.62 7.99
C TYR A 94 7.66 -13.07 6.96
N PHE A 95 7.21 -13.29 5.74
CA PHE A 95 8.06 -13.85 4.68
C PHE A 95 7.81 -13.16 3.34
N ILE A 96 8.89 -12.76 2.68
CA ILE A 96 8.87 -12.27 1.30
C ILE A 96 9.57 -13.32 0.43
N PRO A 97 8.84 -14.08 -0.41
CA PRO A 97 9.44 -15.09 -1.28
C PRO A 97 10.31 -14.44 -2.35
N ASN A 98 11.45 -15.06 -2.68
CA ASN A 98 12.36 -14.59 -3.75
C ASN A 98 11.70 -14.58 -5.14
N THR A 99 10.59 -15.31 -5.31
CA THR A 99 9.76 -15.35 -6.52
C THR A 99 8.76 -14.19 -6.61
N HIS A 100 8.64 -13.36 -5.58
CA HIS A 100 7.73 -12.22 -5.59
C HIS A 100 8.12 -11.22 -6.70
N THR A 101 7.18 -10.78 -7.53
CA THR A 101 7.45 -9.87 -8.66
C THR A 101 8.16 -8.58 -8.24
N ASN A 102 7.86 -8.10 -7.02
CA ASN A 102 8.47 -6.90 -6.43
C ASN A 102 9.53 -7.21 -5.35
N TYR A 103 10.12 -8.41 -5.34
CA TYR A 103 11.01 -8.88 -4.27
C TYR A 103 12.09 -7.86 -3.88
N GLN A 104 12.85 -7.36 -4.86
CA GLN A 104 13.95 -6.41 -4.62
C GLN A 104 13.47 -5.11 -3.95
N ALA A 105 12.35 -4.54 -4.41
CA ALA A 105 11.79 -3.31 -3.83
C ALA A 105 11.35 -3.52 -2.38
N LEU A 106 10.67 -4.64 -2.10
CA LEU A 106 10.21 -4.97 -0.75
C LEU A 106 11.38 -5.21 0.22
N VAL A 107 12.39 -5.95 -0.22
CA VAL A 107 13.58 -6.24 0.58
C VAL A 107 14.40 -4.98 0.82
N ASN A 108 14.59 -4.12 -0.19
CA ASN A 108 15.28 -2.84 0.00
C ASN A 108 14.55 -1.93 1.00
N LEU A 109 13.22 -1.84 0.91
CA LEU A 109 12.43 -1.10 1.90
C LEU A 109 12.57 -1.71 3.30
N LEU A 110 12.61 -3.04 3.41
CA LEU A 110 12.80 -3.73 4.68
C LEU A 110 14.15 -3.39 5.32
N TYR A 111 15.23 -3.39 4.54
CA TYR A 111 16.56 -3.00 5.02
C TYR A 111 16.64 -1.52 5.39
N LEU A 112 16.10 -0.64 4.56
CA LEU A 112 16.04 0.80 4.85
C LEU A 112 15.27 1.06 6.15
N ALA A 113 14.14 0.39 6.35
CA ALA A 113 13.36 0.53 7.56
C ALA A 113 14.07 -0.03 8.80
N ALA A 114 14.81 -1.14 8.67
CA ALA A 114 15.61 -1.68 9.76
C ALA A 114 16.77 -0.75 10.13
N GLU A 115 17.43 -0.13 9.15
CA GLU A 115 18.54 0.80 9.37
C GLU A 115 18.09 2.12 9.99
N ASN A 116 16.93 2.64 9.57
CA ASN A 116 16.41 3.93 10.01
C ASN A 116 15.34 3.82 11.11
N ASP A 117 15.11 2.62 11.62
CA ASP A 117 14.13 2.29 12.66
C ASP A 117 12.70 2.79 12.33
N TRP A 118 12.30 2.61 11.07
CA TRP A 118 11.01 3.04 10.56
C TRP A 118 9.89 2.06 10.90
N ASN A 119 8.70 2.62 11.09
CA ASN A 119 7.47 1.85 11.17
C ASN A 119 7.03 1.41 9.77
N LEU A 120 6.94 0.09 9.57
CA LEU A 120 6.40 -0.52 8.35
C LEU A 120 5.06 -1.17 8.64
N GLN A 121 4.21 -1.18 7.62
CA GLN A 121 2.97 -1.94 7.60
C GLN A 121 3.07 -3.01 6.52
N ALA A 122 2.69 -4.24 6.86
CA ALA A 122 2.64 -5.35 5.91
C ALA A 122 1.20 -5.73 5.61
N ARG A 123 0.92 -5.91 4.32
CA ARG A 123 -0.23 -6.69 3.88
C ARG A 123 0.24 -8.09 3.54
N THR A 124 -0.45 -9.07 4.09
CA THR A 124 -0.16 -10.48 3.90
C THR A 124 -1.24 -11.13 3.06
N GLN A 125 -0.95 -12.35 2.60
CA GLN A 125 -1.98 -13.27 2.17
C GLN A 125 -3.03 -13.45 3.27
N PRO A 126 -4.31 -13.69 2.91
CA PRO A 126 -5.39 -13.83 3.89
C PRO A 126 -5.23 -15.08 4.77
N THR A 127 -4.39 -16.03 4.34
CA THR A 127 -4.10 -17.27 5.06
C THR A 127 -2.60 -17.39 5.30
N LEU A 128 -2.23 -18.01 6.43
CA LEU A 128 -0.82 -18.35 6.68
C LEU A 128 -0.34 -19.33 5.62
N GLY A 129 0.88 -19.11 5.14
CA GLY A 129 1.55 -20.00 4.20
C GLY A 129 2.03 -21.28 4.88
N THR A 130 2.71 -22.11 4.10
CA THR A 130 3.37 -23.32 4.61
C THR A 130 4.32 -22.96 5.75
N ALA A 131 4.38 -23.81 6.78
CA ALA A 131 5.11 -23.57 8.03
C ALA A 131 4.59 -22.40 8.91
N GLY A 132 3.37 -21.90 8.65
CA GLY A 132 2.71 -20.94 9.53
C GLY A 132 3.22 -19.50 9.40
N ARG A 133 3.93 -19.18 8.31
CA ARG A 133 4.46 -17.84 8.03
C ARG A 133 3.42 -16.93 7.39
N ALA A 134 3.53 -15.64 7.66
CA ALA A 134 2.70 -14.63 7.02
C ALA A 134 3.36 -14.17 5.71
N GLU A 135 2.90 -14.68 4.58
CA GLU A 135 3.47 -14.32 3.27
C GLU A 135 3.03 -12.92 2.86
N VAL A 136 3.99 -12.05 2.57
CA VAL A 136 3.79 -10.64 2.28
C VAL A 136 3.38 -10.44 0.82
N ILE A 137 2.32 -9.67 0.61
CA ILE A 137 1.89 -9.18 -0.71
C ILE A 137 2.57 -7.84 -0.99
N TYR A 138 2.63 -6.95 0.01
CA TYR A 138 3.32 -5.67 -0.11
C TYR A 138 3.60 -5.02 1.25
N LEU A 139 4.55 -4.09 1.26
CA LEU A 139 4.99 -3.31 2.40
C LEU A 139 4.78 -1.82 2.13
N VAL A 140 4.43 -1.06 3.17
CA VAL A 140 4.32 0.39 3.11
C VAL A 140 5.00 1.00 4.33
N GLN A 141 5.78 2.04 4.11
CA GLN A 141 6.29 2.87 5.20
C GLN A 141 5.21 3.87 5.63
N ASP A 142 4.94 3.91 6.93
CA ASP A 142 4.07 4.92 7.52
C ASP A 142 4.92 6.02 8.16
N PHE A 143 5.06 7.15 7.48
CA PHE A 143 5.77 8.32 7.98
C PHE A 143 5.01 9.07 9.08
N ASN A 144 3.72 8.78 9.28
CA ASN A 144 2.89 9.47 10.27
C ASN A 144 2.93 8.79 11.64
N ARG A 145 3.60 7.62 11.78
CA ARG A 145 3.74 6.90 13.06
C ARG A 145 5.18 7.01 13.57
N PRO A 146 5.37 7.52 14.80
CA PRO A 146 6.69 7.78 15.35
C PRO A 146 7.53 6.54 15.63
#